data_AF-A0A7S0NT75-F1
#
_entry.id   AF-A0A7S0NT75-F1
#
_cell.length_a   1.000
_cell.length_b   1.000
_cell.length_c   1.000
_cell.angle_alpha   90.00
_cell.angle_beta   90.00
_cell.angle_gamma   90.00
#
_symmetry.space_group_name_H-M   'P 1'
#
loop_
_entity.id
_entity.type
_entity.pdbx_description
1 polymer ?
#
loop_
_entity_poly.entity_id
_entity_poly.type
_entity_poly.pdbx_seq_one_letter_code
_entity_poly.pdbx_strand_id
1 'polypeptide(L)'
;DQALFALLVFAQAAIWGWLYSTRGIVITTLMSAISSRPRVLAAALANAAPQMSLYGDIPKSEMLSLWIAGNVVVPVHHSASVGIALFAYAARSAAAFRLALSFEVGEDVLHFCQMAHVALYPASTTSCAGPWRYLSLQAWAFVGVHHLIGLLAGTAAAAEPVATWGEAHLFAALLLAGGLVCYLKAPLQLLEDLSTPSALGRAAALIDVLGLLVMTLVRAVFYLPLALSLVRRAFAELGDVSGYYFSVPILVAAPLFNVASIAMHAPYVMARVREQLQPADL
;
A
#
# COMPACT_ATOMS: atom_id res chain seq x y z
N ASP A 1 -7.56 -25.77 -7.34
CA ASP A 1 -6.97 -24.42 -7.49
C ASP A 1 -7.55 -23.38 -6.54
N GLN A 2 -8.87 -23.16 -6.50
CA GLN A 2 -9.47 -22.16 -5.60
C GLN A 2 -9.23 -22.43 -4.10
N ALA A 3 -9.31 -23.69 -3.66
CA ALA A 3 -9.01 -24.05 -2.27
C ALA A 3 -7.53 -23.77 -1.89
N LEU A 4 -6.61 -23.97 -2.84
CA LEU A 4 -5.19 -23.65 -2.64
C LEU A 4 -5.00 -22.14 -2.56
N PHE A 5 -5.66 -21.37 -3.43
CA PHE A 5 -5.63 -19.91 -3.37
C PHE A 5 -6.18 -19.38 -2.05
N ALA A 6 -7.33 -19.90 -1.58
CA ALA A 6 -7.88 -19.55 -0.27
C ALA A 6 -6.89 -19.86 0.86
N LEU A 7 -6.24 -21.03 0.83
CA LEU A 7 -5.20 -21.37 1.81
C LEU A 7 -4.03 -20.38 1.78
N LEU A 8 -3.57 -19.99 0.58
CA LEU A 8 -2.52 -18.98 0.42
C LEU A 8 -2.97 -17.63 0.99
N VAL A 9 -4.20 -17.18 0.70
CA VAL A 9 -4.76 -15.93 1.23
C VAL A 9 -4.78 -15.95 2.76
N PHE A 10 -5.27 -17.01 3.40
CA PHE A 10 -5.30 -17.10 4.86
C PHE A 10 -3.89 -17.22 5.47
N ALA A 11 -2.98 -17.93 4.81
CA ALA A 11 -1.58 -17.98 5.22
C ALA A 11 -0.93 -16.59 5.15
N GLN A 12 -1.16 -15.84 4.07
CA GLN A 12 -0.70 -14.46 3.93
C GLN A 12 -1.32 -13.56 4.99
N ALA A 13 -2.63 -13.61 5.21
CA ALA A 13 -3.30 -12.85 6.26
C ALA A 13 -2.71 -13.11 7.66
N ALA A 14 -2.36 -14.37 7.97
CA ALA A 14 -1.71 -14.73 9.23
C ALA A 14 -0.27 -14.20 9.33
N ILE A 15 0.52 -14.35 8.25
CA ILE A 15 1.88 -13.80 8.16
C ILE A 15 1.84 -12.28 8.34
N TRP A 16 0.90 -11.62 7.69
CA TRP A 16 0.66 -10.19 7.80
C TRP A 16 0.28 -9.76 9.21
N GLY A 17 -0.65 -10.47 9.84
CA GLY A 17 -1.05 -10.19 11.22
C GLY A 17 0.14 -10.29 12.18
N TRP A 18 1.05 -11.22 11.93
CA TRP A 18 2.30 -11.35 12.68
C TRP A 18 3.29 -10.21 12.40
N LEU A 19 3.47 -9.83 11.13
CA LEU A 19 4.38 -8.75 10.72
C LEU A 19 3.90 -7.35 11.15
N TYR A 20 2.58 -7.10 11.15
CA TYR A 20 1.96 -5.84 11.61
C TYR A 20 1.76 -5.75 13.11
N SER A 21 1.91 -6.87 13.82
CA SER A 21 1.83 -6.84 15.27
C SER A 21 2.86 -5.86 15.81
N THR A 22 2.42 -4.85 16.55
CA THR A 22 3.33 -3.91 17.24
C THR A 22 4.20 -4.60 18.29
N ARG A 23 3.88 -5.86 18.62
CA ARG A 23 4.65 -6.76 19.48
C ARG A 23 5.38 -7.86 18.70
N GLY A 24 5.28 -7.86 17.38
CA GLY A 24 5.95 -8.83 16.49
C GLY A 24 7.44 -8.55 16.38
N ILE A 25 8.23 -9.59 16.12
CA ILE A 25 9.70 -9.53 16.19
C ILE A 25 10.30 -8.47 15.27
N VAL A 26 9.73 -8.28 14.08
CA VAL A 26 10.23 -7.29 13.10
C VAL A 26 10.07 -5.88 13.66
N ILE A 27 8.86 -5.53 14.10
CA ILE A 27 8.57 -4.20 14.65
C ILE A 27 9.38 -3.98 15.92
N THR A 28 9.40 -4.92 16.87
CA THR A 28 10.12 -4.75 18.14
C THR A 28 11.63 -4.63 17.94
N THR A 29 12.20 -5.39 16.99
CA THR A 29 13.64 -5.32 16.67
C THR A 29 13.99 -3.97 16.07
N LEU A 30 13.21 -3.48 15.09
CA LEU A 30 13.42 -2.18 14.47
C LEU A 30 13.20 -1.03 15.46
N MET A 31 12.16 -1.11 16.29
CA MET A 31 11.93 -0.16 17.37
C MET A 31 13.10 -0.12 18.34
N SER A 32 13.63 -1.27 18.76
CA SER A 32 14.80 -1.34 19.65
C SER A 32 16.03 -0.72 18.98
N ALA A 33 16.30 -1.04 17.72
CA ALA A 33 17.42 -0.48 16.96
C ALA A 33 17.32 1.05 16.82
N ILE A 34 16.14 1.57 16.48
CA ILE A 34 15.88 3.01 16.38
C ILE A 34 15.99 3.69 17.75
N SER A 35 15.33 3.13 18.77
CA SER A 35 15.27 3.70 20.12
C SER A 35 16.63 3.72 20.82
N SER A 36 17.53 2.81 20.47
CA SER A 36 18.91 2.78 20.97
C SER A 36 19.78 3.96 20.48
N ARG A 37 19.28 4.75 19.52
CA ARG A 37 20.01 5.85 18.87
C ARG A 37 19.18 7.14 18.98
N PRO A 38 19.43 8.00 19.99
CA PRO A 38 18.58 9.17 20.26
C PRO A 38 18.33 10.09 19.06
N ARG A 39 19.38 10.32 18.24
CA ARG A 39 19.25 11.12 17.01
C ARG A 39 18.32 10.49 15.97
N VAL A 40 18.42 9.17 15.77
CA VAL A 40 17.57 8.41 14.84
C VAL A 40 16.13 8.37 15.33
N LEU A 41 15.93 8.15 16.64
CA LEU A 41 14.60 8.19 17.25
C LEU A 41 13.93 9.56 17.07
N ALA A 42 14.67 10.64 17.32
CA ALA A 42 14.15 12.00 17.15
C ALA A 42 13.74 12.26 15.69
N ALA A 43 14.60 11.92 14.73
CA ALA A 43 14.29 12.04 13.30
C ALA A 43 13.07 11.20 12.90
N ALA A 44 13.03 9.93 13.31
CA ALA A 44 11.92 9.03 13.00
C ALA A 44 10.57 9.56 13.52
N LEU A 45 10.53 10.05 14.76
CA LEU A 45 9.31 10.61 15.35
C LEU A 45 8.87 11.91 14.67
N ALA A 46 9.82 12.79 14.35
CA ALA A 46 9.53 14.05 13.64
C ALA A 46 8.93 13.79 12.25
N ASN A 47 9.46 12.80 11.52
CA ASN A 47 8.93 12.42 10.21
C ASN A 47 7.63 11.60 10.28
N ALA A 48 7.45 10.79 11.34
CA ALA A 48 6.25 9.99 11.54
C ALA A 48 5.02 10.85 11.84
N ALA A 49 5.16 11.90 12.66
CA ALA A 49 4.02 12.68 13.13
C ALA A 49 3.17 13.30 11.99
N PRO A 50 3.74 14.01 10.99
CA PRO A 50 2.98 14.53 9.86
C PRO A 50 2.29 13.42 9.05
N GLN A 51 2.96 12.30 8.81
CA GLN A 51 2.39 11.19 8.05
C GLN A 51 1.21 10.53 8.80
N MET A 52 1.37 10.30 10.09
CA MET A 52 0.34 9.68 10.94
C MET A 52 -0.88 10.60 11.14
N SER A 53 -0.67 11.93 11.15
CA SER A 53 -1.79 12.90 11.27
C SER A 53 -2.79 12.85 10.12
N LEU A 54 -2.40 12.32 8.94
CA LEU A 54 -3.31 12.12 7.80
C LEU A 54 -4.37 11.05 8.06
N TYR A 55 -4.10 10.14 9.00
CA TYR A 55 -4.92 8.98 9.27
C TYR A 55 -5.89 9.23 10.43
N GLY A 56 -5.45 9.95 11.47
CA GLY A 56 -6.29 10.38 12.59
C GLY A 56 -5.47 10.65 13.85
N ASP A 57 -6.11 10.56 15.02
CA ASP A 57 -5.52 10.90 16.32
C ASP A 57 -4.74 9.71 16.91
N ILE A 58 -3.57 9.44 16.34
CA ILE A 58 -2.69 8.37 16.76
C ILE A 58 -1.84 8.80 17.99
N PRO A 59 -1.83 8.03 19.09
CA PRO A 59 -0.98 8.31 20.24
C PRO A 59 0.50 8.29 19.88
N LYS A 60 1.29 9.21 20.45
CA LYS A 60 2.76 9.29 20.22
C LYS A 60 3.47 7.96 20.53
N SER A 61 2.99 7.20 21.51
CA SER A 61 3.54 5.90 21.89
C SER A 61 3.40 4.83 20.80
N GLU A 62 2.48 5.01 19.84
CA GLU A 62 2.22 4.07 18.73
C GLU A 62 2.67 4.59 17.37
N MET A 63 3.00 5.89 17.25
CA MET A 63 3.42 6.50 15.98
C MET A 63 4.60 5.76 15.35
N LEU A 64 5.61 5.39 16.14
CA LEU A 64 6.82 4.76 15.61
C LEU A 64 6.54 3.35 15.09
N SER A 65 5.76 2.53 15.82
CA SER A 65 5.45 1.16 15.38
C SER A 65 4.61 1.16 14.10
N LEU A 66 3.64 2.07 14.01
CA LEU A 66 2.81 2.25 12.81
C LEU A 66 3.62 2.83 11.64
N TRP A 67 4.53 3.76 11.91
CA TRP A 67 5.45 4.27 10.89
C TRP A 67 6.34 3.15 10.33
N ILE A 68 6.89 2.26 11.17
CA ILE A 68 7.66 1.10 10.72
C ILE A 68 6.78 0.17 9.88
N ALA A 69 5.55 -0.13 10.32
CA ALA A 69 4.63 -0.96 9.56
C ALA A 69 4.39 -0.38 8.15
N GLY A 70 4.05 0.90 8.05
CA GLY A 70 3.75 1.56 6.78
C GLY A 70 4.97 1.81 5.87
N ASN A 71 6.15 2.08 6.42
CA ASN A 71 7.33 2.47 5.64
C ASN A 71 8.36 1.35 5.45
N VAL A 72 8.22 0.22 6.15
CA VAL A 72 9.14 -0.92 6.04
C VAL A 72 8.39 -2.21 5.71
N VAL A 73 7.35 -2.56 6.48
CA VAL A 73 6.66 -3.84 6.30
C VAL A 73 5.83 -3.84 5.01
N VAL A 74 5.00 -2.81 4.79
CA VAL A 74 4.19 -2.66 3.55
C VAL A 74 5.08 -2.73 2.29
N PRO A 75 6.17 -1.94 2.15
CA PRO A 75 6.97 -1.97 0.92
C PRO A 75 7.66 -3.31 0.67
N VAL A 76 8.13 -4.01 1.72
CA VAL A 76 8.72 -5.36 1.61
C VAL A 76 7.73 -6.35 1.03
N HIS A 77 6.52 -6.31 1.54
CA HIS A 77 5.47 -7.16 1.03
C HIS A 77 5.11 -6.85 -0.43
N HIS A 78 4.85 -5.59 -0.74
CA HIS A 78 4.53 -5.16 -2.10
C HIS A 78 5.66 -5.55 -3.08
N SER A 79 6.92 -5.46 -2.64
CA SER A 79 8.07 -5.88 -3.46
C SER A 79 8.03 -7.36 -3.81
N ALA A 80 7.74 -8.20 -2.81
CA ALA A 80 7.64 -9.64 -3.01
C ALA A 80 6.52 -9.97 -3.99
N SER A 81 5.33 -9.38 -3.81
CA SER A 81 4.21 -9.59 -4.72
C SER A 81 4.51 -9.10 -6.15
N VAL A 82 5.09 -7.90 -6.30
CA VAL A 82 5.51 -7.35 -7.61
C VAL A 82 6.51 -8.29 -8.29
N GLY A 83 7.54 -8.74 -7.56
CA GLY A 83 8.55 -9.66 -8.09
C GLY A 83 7.94 -10.98 -8.58
N ILE A 84 7.03 -11.56 -7.79
CA ILE A 84 6.34 -12.80 -8.15
C ILE A 84 5.39 -12.58 -9.34
N ALA A 85 4.69 -11.43 -9.42
CA ALA A 85 3.81 -11.10 -10.54
C ALA A 85 4.58 -10.91 -11.85
N LEU A 86 5.75 -10.25 -11.79
CA LEU A 86 6.64 -10.11 -12.95
C LEU A 86 7.23 -11.47 -13.38
N PHE A 87 7.59 -12.33 -12.42
CA PHE A 87 7.98 -13.70 -12.71
C PHE A 87 6.83 -14.49 -13.35
N ALA A 88 5.61 -14.35 -12.84
CA ALA A 88 4.42 -14.98 -13.40
C ALA A 88 4.18 -14.56 -14.85
N TYR A 89 4.34 -13.26 -15.16
CA TYR A 89 4.27 -12.73 -16.50
C TYR A 89 5.33 -13.35 -17.42
N ALA A 90 6.60 -13.34 -17.01
CA ALA A 90 7.70 -13.87 -17.80
C ALA A 90 7.60 -15.39 -18.03
N ALA A 91 7.18 -16.13 -17.00
CA ALA A 91 7.04 -17.59 -17.03
C ALA A 91 5.66 -18.05 -17.53
N ARG A 92 4.72 -17.13 -17.79
CA ARG A 92 3.31 -17.41 -18.12
C ARG A 92 2.63 -18.35 -17.11
N SER A 93 2.90 -18.13 -15.83
CA SER A 93 2.48 -19.05 -14.75
C SER A 93 1.30 -18.50 -13.97
N ALA A 94 0.12 -19.09 -14.18
CA ALA A 94 -1.08 -18.79 -13.40
C ALA A 94 -0.92 -19.13 -11.91
N ALA A 95 -0.12 -20.16 -11.59
CA ALA A 95 0.18 -20.52 -10.20
C ALA A 95 1.02 -19.44 -9.49
N ALA A 96 2.07 -18.94 -10.16
CA ALA A 96 2.85 -17.82 -9.63
C ALA A 96 2.00 -16.55 -9.51
N PHE A 97 1.12 -16.30 -10.47
CA PHE A 97 0.22 -15.14 -10.39
C PHE A 97 -0.74 -15.22 -9.20
N ARG A 98 -1.35 -16.39 -8.95
CA ARG A 98 -2.17 -16.62 -7.74
C ARG A 98 -1.38 -16.43 -6.46
N LEU A 99 -0.12 -16.86 -6.43
CA LEU A 99 0.76 -16.58 -5.30
C LEU A 99 0.96 -15.07 -5.14
N ALA A 100 1.25 -14.32 -6.20
CA ALA A 100 1.36 -12.87 -6.14
C ALA A 100 0.06 -12.19 -5.67
N LEU A 101 -1.11 -12.61 -6.16
CA LEU A 101 -2.38 -12.04 -5.71
C LEU A 101 -2.73 -12.38 -4.27
N SER A 102 -2.27 -13.53 -3.75
CA SER A 102 -2.56 -13.93 -2.36
C SER A 102 -1.98 -12.95 -1.33
N PHE A 103 -0.94 -12.22 -1.71
CA PHE A 103 -0.28 -11.20 -0.91
C PHE A 103 -1.24 -10.03 -0.61
N GLU A 104 -1.75 -9.39 -1.67
CA GLU A 104 -2.74 -8.31 -1.61
C GLU A 104 -4.05 -8.78 -0.99
N VAL A 105 -4.63 -9.87 -1.51
CA VAL A 105 -5.94 -10.38 -1.04
C VAL A 105 -5.86 -10.83 0.42
N GLY A 106 -4.71 -11.36 0.86
CA GLY A 106 -4.45 -11.69 2.26
C GLY A 106 -4.37 -10.45 3.16
N GLU A 107 -3.78 -9.35 2.68
CA GLU A 107 -3.77 -8.06 3.38
C GLU A 107 -5.19 -7.51 3.53
N ASP A 108 -5.98 -7.53 2.44
CA ASP A 108 -7.36 -7.06 2.45
C ASP A 108 -8.21 -7.81 3.48
N VAL A 109 -8.11 -9.16 3.49
CA VAL A 109 -8.81 -10.01 4.46
C VAL A 109 -8.37 -9.71 5.89
N LEU A 110 -7.07 -9.51 6.11
CA LEU A 110 -6.58 -9.12 7.43
C LEU A 110 -7.21 -7.80 7.87
N HIS A 111 -7.17 -6.78 7.01
CA HIS A 111 -7.69 -5.46 7.33
C HIS A 111 -9.18 -5.48 7.64
N PHE A 112 -10.00 -6.20 6.86
CA PHE A 112 -11.42 -6.37 7.20
C PHE A 112 -11.62 -7.08 8.54
N CYS A 113 -10.83 -8.12 8.85
CA CYS A 113 -10.85 -8.76 10.17
C CYS A 113 -10.53 -7.76 11.30
N GLN A 114 -9.51 -6.91 11.11
CA GLN A 114 -9.11 -5.91 12.09
C GLN A 114 -10.14 -4.80 12.27
N MET A 115 -10.71 -4.32 11.16
CA MET A 115 -11.78 -3.33 11.15
C MET A 115 -13.04 -3.85 11.86
N ALA A 116 -13.44 -5.09 11.57
CA ALA A 116 -14.55 -5.75 12.25
C ALA A 116 -14.26 -5.93 13.74
N HIS A 117 -13.04 -6.35 14.11
CA HIS A 117 -12.63 -6.47 15.51
C HIS A 117 -12.75 -5.13 16.26
N VAL A 118 -12.27 -4.03 15.69
CA VAL A 118 -12.39 -2.70 16.33
C VAL A 118 -13.85 -2.25 16.44
N ALA A 119 -14.67 -2.51 15.43
CA ALA A 119 -16.10 -2.18 15.48
C ALA A 119 -16.85 -2.96 16.57
N LEU A 120 -16.51 -4.24 16.77
CA LEU A 120 -17.11 -5.10 17.79
C LEU A 120 -16.55 -4.85 19.19
N TYR A 121 -15.27 -4.46 19.29
CA TYR A 121 -14.56 -4.27 20.56
C TYR A 121 -13.83 -2.91 20.61
N PRO A 122 -14.57 -1.78 20.65
CA PRO A 122 -13.98 -0.44 20.55
C PRO A 122 -13.05 -0.06 21.71
N ALA A 123 -13.21 -0.68 22.89
CA ALA A 123 -12.33 -0.48 24.04
C ALA A 123 -11.06 -1.36 24.00
N SER A 124 -10.90 -2.21 22.99
CA SER A 124 -9.78 -3.14 22.89
C SER A 124 -8.47 -2.41 22.53
N THR A 125 -7.47 -2.58 23.39
CA THR A 125 -6.09 -2.12 23.14
C THR A 125 -5.23 -3.19 22.47
N THR A 126 -5.82 -4.27 21.98
CA THR A 126 -5.09 -5.36 21.35
C THR A 126 -4.23 -4.86 20.18
N SER A 127 -2.99 -5.33 20.13
CA SER A 127 -2.01 -4.95 19.09
C SER A 127 -2.36 -5.51 17.72
N CYS A 128 -3.23 -6.53 17.65
CA CYS A 128 -3.70 -7.10 16.40
C CYS A 128 -4.73 -6.20 15.68
N ALA A 129 -5.28 -5.20 16.35
CA ALA A 129 -6.33 -4.32 15.83
C ALA A 129 -5.81 -3.17 14.94
N GLY A 130 -4.53 -3.18 14.52
CA GLY A 130 -3.94 -2.19 13.63
C GLY A 130 -4.10 -0.72 14.09
N PRO A 131 -3.93 0.26 13.17
CA PRO A 131 -4.21 1.67 13.47
C PRO A 131 -5.72 1.98 13.47
N TRP A 132 -6.59 1.00 13.17
CA TRP A 132 -8.00 1.21 12.82
C TRP A 132 -8.81 1.96 13.88
N ARG A 133 -8.47 1.79 15.17
CA ARG A 133 -9.12 2.49 16.28
C ARG A 133 -8.79 4.00 16.36
N TYR A 134 -7.74 4.44 15.68
CA TYR A 134 -7.28 5.83 15.65
C TYR A 134 -7.64 6.54 14.37
N LEU A 135 -8.15 5.82 13.37
CA LEU A 135 -8.49 6.41 12.09
C LEU A 135 -9.71 7.31 12.22
N SER A 136 -9.65 8.46 11.56
CA SER A 136 -10.85 9.24 11.27
C SER A 136 -11.84 8.40 10.44
N LEU A 137 -13.14 8.69 10.54
CA LEU A 137 -14.15 7.99 9.74
C LEU A 137 -13.86 8.07 8.24
N GLN A 138 -13.33 9.20 7.77
CA GLN A 138 -12.93 9.38 6.38
C GLN A 138 -11.78 8.47 6.00
N ALA A 139 -10.71 8.41 6.80
CA ALA A 139 -9.57 7.53 6.54
C ALA A 139 -10.00 6.06 6.60
N TRP A 140 -10.84 5.70 7.57
CA TRP A 140 -11.40 4.36 7.69
C TRP A 140 -12.21 3.96 6.45
N ALA A 141 -13.10 4.84 5.96
CA ALA A 141 -13.90 4.59 4.77
C ALA A 141 -13.04 4.52 3.50
N PHE A 142 -12.09 5.44 3.33
CA PHE A 142 -11.17 5.44 2.19
C PHE A 142 -10.39 4.13 2.11
N VAL A 143 -9.76 3.73 3.22
CA VAL A 143 -8.97 2.51 3.28
C VAL A 143 -9.86 1.27 3.15
N GLY A 144 -11.05 1.26 3.75
CA GLY A 144 -12.01 0.16 3.60
C GLY A 144 -12.46 -0.05 2.16
N VAL A 145 -12.76 1.02 1.42
CA VAL A 145 -13.11 0.91 -0.01
C VAL A 145 -11.90 0.49 -0.84
N HIS A 146 -10.71 1.01 -0.53
CA HIS A 146 -9.46 0.63 -1.19
C HIS A 146 -9.24 -0.89 -1.17
N HIS A 147 -9.28 -1.49 0.03
CA HIS A 147 -9.09 -2.92 0.20
C HIS A 147 -10.30 -3.75 -0.26
N LEU A 148 -11.52 -3.19 -0.29
CA LEU A 148 -12.66 -3.88 -0.91
C LEU A 148 -12.44 -4.07 -2.42
N ILE A 149 -11.93 -3.04 -3.10
CA ILE A 149 -11.62 -3.12 -4.53
C ILE A 149 -10.52 -4.16 -4.78
N GLY A 150 -9.45 -4.13 -3.97
CA GLY A 150 -8.37 -5.13 -4.00
C GLY A 150 -8.90 -6.55 -3.82
N LEU A 151 -9.73 -6.76 -2.80
CA LEU A 151 -10.30 -8.06 -2.46
C LEU A 151 -11.14 -8.63 -3.59
N LEU A 152 -12.05 -7.83 -4.14
CA LEU A 152 -12.97 -8.26 -5.19
C LEU A 152 -12.26 -8.47 -6.54
N ALA A 153 -11.38 -7.53 -6.92
CA ALA A 153 -10.67 -7.60 -8.20
C ALA A 153 -9.58 -8.68 -8.17
N GLY A 154 -8.81 -8.77 -7.08
CA GLY A 154 -7.77 -9.76 -6.88
C GLY A 154 -8.33 -11.18 -6.81
N THR A 155 -9.43 -11.40 -6.09
CA THR A 155 -10.09 -12.71 -6.03
C THR A 155 -10.59 -13.15 -7.41
N ALA A 156 -11.18 -12.23 -8.19
CA ALA A 156 -11.64 -12.54 -9.53
C ALA A 156 -10.49 -12.79 -10.51
N ALA A 157 -9.40 -12.01 -10.39
CA ALA A 157 -8.20 -12.20 -11.21
C ALA A 157 -7.47 -13.53 -10.93
N ALA A 158 -7.63 -14.10 -9.73
CA ALA A 158 -7.08 -15.41 -9.38
C ALA A 158 -7.86 -16.58 -10.01
N ALA A 159 -9.06 -16.35 -10.52
CA ALA A 159 -9.88 -17.38 -11.17
C ALA A 159 -9.48 -17.61 -12.63
N GLU A 160 -9.75 -18.82 -13.12
CA GLU A 160 -9.63 -19.10 -14.56
C GLU A 160 -10.78 -18.45 -15.35
N PRO A 161 -10.55 -17.99 -16.59
CA PRO A 161 -9.28 -18.00 -17.31
C PRO A 161 -8.36 -16.81 -16.99
N VAL A 162 -8.82 -15.82 -16.21
CA VAL A 162 -8.12 -14.54 -15.99
C VAL A 162 -6.70 -14.73 -15.43
N ALA A 163 -6.52 -15.72 -14.56
CA ALA A 163 -5.22 -16.04 -13.99
C ALA A 163 -4.14 -16.42 -15.03
N THR A 164 -4.54 -16.75 -16.27
CA THR A 164 -3.63 -17.06 -17.38
C THR A 164 -3.33 -15.86 -18.28
N TRP A 165 -4.05 -14.74 -18.10
CA TRP A 165 -3.88 -13.55 -18.92
C TRP A 165 -2.62 -12.79 -18.48
N GLY A 166 -1.60 -12.76 -19.34
CA GLY A 166 -0.35 -12.04 -19.05
C GLY A 166 -0.57 -10.55 -18.81
N GLU A 167 -1.57 -9.95 -19.44
CA GLU A 167 -2.00 -8.58 -19.19
C GLU A 167 -2.42 -8.37 -17.74
N ALA A 168 -3.09 -9.34 -17.12
CA ALA A 168 -3.50 -9.26 -15.72
C ALA A 168 -2.28 -9.35 -14.78
N HIS A 169 -1.27 -10.14 -15.15
CA HIS A 169 -0.01 -10.25 -14.39
C HIS A 169 0.73 -8.93 -14.37
N LEU A 170 0.92 -8.33 -15.54
CA LEU A 170 1.59 -7.03 -15.67
C LEU A 170 0.77 -5.93 -14.99
N PHE A 171 -0.55 -5.98 -15.09
CA PHE A 171 -1.44 -5.02 -14.46
C PHE A 171 -1.32 -5.03 -12.94
N ALA A 172 -1.36 -6.22 -12.33
CA ALA A 172 -1.18 -6.36 -10.89
C ALA A 172 0.20 -5.87 -10.45
N ALA A 173 1.26 -6.24 -11.18
CA ALA A 173 2.62 -5.79 -10.89
C ALA A 173 2.73 -4.25 -10.88
N LEU A 174 2.14 -3.57 -11.87
CA LEU A 174 2.15 -2.11 -11.95
C LEU A 174 1.34 -1.45 -10.82
N LEU A 175 0.19 -2.04 -10.46
CA LEU A 175 -0.65 -1.54 -9.38
C LEU A 175 0.09 -1.62 -8.03
N LEU A 176 0.69 -2.77 -7.74
CA LEU A 176 1.39 -3.05 -6.48
C LEU A 176 2.71 -2.28 -6.36
N ALA A 177 3.38 -1.99 -7.48
CA ALA A 177 4.63 -1.25 -7.51
C ALA A 177 4.51 0.22 -7.04
N GLY A 178 3.29 0.77 -6.95
CA GLY A 178 3.06 2.16 -6.55
C GLY A 178 3.65 2.51 -5.17
N GLY A 179 3.70 1.55 -4.24
CA GLY A 179 4.26 1.75 -2.89
C GLY A 179 5.78 1.69 -2.79
N LEU A 180 6.49 1.28 -3.86
CA LEU A 180 7.93 1.00 -3.79
C LEU A 180 8.81 2.25 -3.67
N VAL A 181 8.27 3.43 -3.99
CA VAL A 181 8.97 4.71 -3.79
C VAL A 181 9.37 4.93 -2.32
N CYS A 182 8.64 4.35 -1.38
CA CYS A 182 8.93 4.42 0.05
C CYS A 182 10.34 3.91 0.40
N TYR A 183 10.91 2.96 -0.36
CA TYR A 183 12.28 2.48 -0.12
C TYR A 183 13.35 3.54 -0.29
N LEU A 184 13.09 4.53 -1.14
CA LEU A 184 14.05 5.61 -1.37
C LEU A 184 13.97 6.64 -0.24
N LYS A 185 12.77 6.87 0.30
CA LYS A 185 12.50 7.92 1.29
C LYS A 185 12.67 7.49 2.74
N ALA A 186 12.25 6.27 3.09
CA ALA A 186 12.28 5.78 4.47
C ALA A 186 13.68 5.82 5.12
N PRO A 187 14.78 5.47 4.42
CA PRO A 187 16.12 5.64 4.99
C PRO A 187 16.45 7.09 5.32
N LEU A 188 16.03 8.05 4.48
CA LEU A 188 16.27 9.48 4.71
C LEU A 188 15.54 9.99 5.95
N GLN A 189 14.31 9.50 6.18
CA GLN A 189 13.50 9.82 7.36
C GLN A 189 14.12 9.33 8.69
N LEU A 190 15.04 8.37 8.63
CA LEU A 190 15.80 7.90 9.80
C LEU A 190 17.09 8.71 10.03
N LEU A 191 17.59 9.43 9.02
CA LEU A 191 18.84 10.18 9.09
C LEU A 191 18.63 11.60 9.62
N GLU A 192 17.51 12.25 9.25
CA GLU A 192 17.26 13.65 9.57
C GLU A 192 15.76 13.95 9.66
N ASP A 193 15.40 15.00 10.41
CA ASP A 193 14.06 15.59 10.37
C ASP A 193 13.82 16.33 9.05
N LEU A 194 13.05 15.71 8.15
CA LEU A 194 12.79 16.23 6.81
C LEU A 194 11.68 17.30 6.80
N SER A 195 11.18 17.72 7.96
CA SER A 195 10.33 18.91 8.08
C SER A 195 11.12 20.21 8.05
N THR A 196 12.44 20.14 8.25
CA THR A 196 13.34 21.31 8.22
C THR A 196 14.11 21.40 6.90
N PRO A 197 14.41 22.61 6.38
CA PRO A 197 15.16 22.76 5.12
C PRO A 197 16.56 22.13 5.20
N SER A 198 16.84 21.10 4.41
CA SER A 198 18.15 20.45 4.38
C SER A 198 18.49 19.84 3.02
N ALA A 199 19.72 19.37 2.83
CA ALA A 199 20.09 18.63 1.62
C ALA A 199 19.34 17.29 1.52
N LEU A 200 19.17 16.57 2.63
CA LEU A 200 18.39 15.32 2.66
C LEU A 200 16.89 15.59 2.52
N GLY A 201 16.39 16.68 3.13
CA GLY A 201 15.01 17.13 2.96
C GLY A 201 14.69 17.46 1.50
N ARG A 202 15.57 18.17 0.80
CA ARG A 202 15.45 18.42 -0.65
C ARG A 202 15.49 17.13 -1.48
N ALA A 203 16.37 16.19 -1.14
CA ALA A 203 16.41 14.88 -1.80
C ALA A 203 15.11 14.09 -1.60
N ALA A 204 14.55 14.10 -0.39
CA ALA A 204 13.27 13.45 -0.10
C ALA A 204 12.10 14.12 -0.82
N ALA A 205 12.07 15.46 -0.90
CA ALA A 205 11.07 16.19 -1.68
C ALA A 205 11.18 15.87 -3.18
N LEU A 206 12.39 15.71 -3.72
CA LEU A 206 12.60 15.25 -5.09
C LEU A 206 12.08 13.83 -5.29
N ILE A 207 12.30 12.92 -4.35
CA ILE A 207 11.74 11.55 -4.38
C ILE A 207 10.21 11.61 -4.39
N ASP A 208 9.58 12.47 -3.59
CA ASP A 208 8.13 12.65 -3.58
C ASP A 208 7.60 13.16 -4.94
N VAL A 209 8.27 14.15 -5.54
CA VAL A 209 7.92 14.69 -6.87
C VAL A 209 8.06 13.63 -7.96
N LEU A 210 9.20 12.93 -7.98
CA LEU A 210 9.44 11.85 -8.95
C LEU A 210 8.46 10.69 -8.73
N GLY A 211 8.16 10.34 -7.49
CA GLY A 211 7.17 9.34 -7.14
C GLY A 211 5.78 9.70 -7.65
N LEU A 212 5.33 10.94 -7.42
CA LEU A 212 4.06 11.44 -7.93
C LEU A 212 4.02 11.45 -9.47
N LEU A 213 5.13 11.86 -10.12
CA LEU A 213 5.24 11.86 -11.58
C LEU A 213 5.19 10.45 -12.16
N VAL A 214 5.98 9.52 -11.61
CA VAL A 214 6.01 8.11 -12.02
C VAL A 214 4.64 7.47 -11.79
N MET A 215 4.02 7.69 -10.63
CA MET A 215 2.67 7.21 -10.35
C MET A 215 1.66 7.74 -11.37
N THR A 216 1.72 9.03 -11.70
CA THR A 216 0.85 9.65 -12.72
C THR A 216 1.09 9.04 -14.10
N LEU A 217 2.36 8.90 -14.51
CA LEU A 217 2.75 8.31 -15.79
C LEU A 217 2.31 6.85 -15.91
N VAL A 218 2.65 6.02 -14.92
CA VAL A 218 2.26 4.60 -14.87
C VAL A 218 0.74 4.47 -14.95
N ARG A 219 -0.01 5.27 -14.18
CA ARG A 219 -1.48 5.19 -14.12
C ARG A 219 -2.18 5.78 -15.35
N ALA A 220 -1.65 6.83 -15.97
CA ALA A 220 -2.27 7.44 -17.15
C ALA A 220 -1.87 6.76 -18.46
N VAL A 221 -0.60 6.39 -18.59
CA VAL A 221 -0.02 5.92 -19.86
C VAL A 221 -0.03 4.41 -19.98
N PHE A 222 0.32 3.68 -18.91
CA PHE A 222 0.49 2.22 -18.99
C PHE A 222 -0.74 1.47 -18.48
N TYR A 223 -1.30 1.93 -17.36
CA TYR A 223 -2.43 1.27 -16.71
C TYR A 223 -3.71 1.37 -17.54
N LEU A 224 -4.08 2.56 -18.05
CA LEU A 224 -5.35 2.75 -18.76
C LEU A 224 -5.47 1.89 -20.04
N PRO A 225 -4.45 1.81 -20.92
CA PRO A 225 -4.52 0.90 -22.07
C PRO A 225 -4.63 -0.57 -21.66
N LEU A 226 -3.91 -0.98 -20.62
CA LEU A 226 -3.94 -2.36 -20.12
C LEU A 226 -5.30 -2.71 -19.49
N ALA A 227 -5.86 -1.78 -18.73
CA ALA A 227 -7.20 -1.83 -18.17
C ALA A 227 -8.27 -2.00 -19.26
N LEU A 228 -8.20 -1.19 -20.31
CA LEU A 228 -9.13 -1.27 -21.45
C LEU A 228 -9.00 -2.60 -22.20
N SER A 229 -7.76 -3.10 -22.38
CA SER A 229 -7.51 -4.40 -22.99
C SER A 229 -8.14 -5.53 -22.18
N LEU A 230 -7.90 -5.56 -20.86
CA LEU A 230 -8.47 -6.54 -19.94
C LEU A 230 -9.99 -6.53 -19.94
N VAL A 231 -10.60 -5.35 -19.94
CA VAL A 231 -12.07 -5.23 -19.97
C VAL A 231 -12.64 -5.74 -21.28
N ARG A 232 -12.09 -5.32 -22.44
CA ARG A 232 -12.55 -5.81 -23.75
C ARG A 232 -12.45 -7.32 -23.83
N ARG A 233 -11.35 -7.89 -23.33
CA ARG A 233 -11.14 -9.33 -23.27
C ARG A 233 -12.15 -10.02 -22.35
N ALA A 234 -12.43 -9.44 -21.18
CA ALA A 234 -13.44 -9.98 -20.27
C ALA A 234 -14.84 -10.01 -20.91
N PHE A 235 -15.26 -8.96 -21.62
CA PHE A 235 -16.52 -8.99 -22.38
C PHE A 235 -16.50 -10.07 -23.47
N ALA A 236 -15.39 -10.21 -24.20
CA ALA A 236 -15.27 -11.18 -25.29
C ALA A 236 -15.22 -12.65 -24.82
N GLU A 237 -14.50 -12.95 -23.74
CA GLU A 237 -14.23 -14.32 -23.29
C GLU A 237 -15.16 -14.79 -22.16
N LEU A 238 -15.67 -13.87 -21.32
CA LEU A 238 -16.43 -14.21 -20.10
C LEU A 238 -17.90 -13.76 -20.16
N GLY A 239 -18.30 -13.05 -21.22
CA GLY A 239 -19.64 -12.51 -21.42
C GLY A 239 -19.91 -11.22 -20.62
N ASP A 240 -21.10 -10.64 -20.85
CA ASP A 240 -21.42 -9.29 -20.41
C ASP A 240 -21.40 -9.11 -18.88
N VAL A 241 -21.96 -10.06 -18.13
CA VAL A 241 -22.04 -9.97 -16.66
C VAL A 241 -20.63 -9.90 -16.05
N SER A 242 -19.74 -10.81 -16.47
CA SER A 242 -18.35 -10.82 -16.04
C SER A 242 -17.60 -9.58 -16.54
N GLY A 243 -17.83 -9.16 -17.79
CA GLY A 243 -17.28 -7.92 -18.34
C GLY A 243 -17.64 -6.68 -17.51
N TYR A 244 -18.88 -6.57 -17.04
CA TYR A 244 -19.29 -5.51 -16.11
C TYR A 244 -18.61 -5.63 -14.75
N TYR A 245 -18.51 -6.85 -14.21
CA TYR A 245 -17.83 -7.10 -12.95
C TYR A 245 -16.36 -6.68 -12.98
N PHE A 246 -15.63 -6.91 -14.08
CA PHE A 246 -14.24 -6.47 -14.22
C PHE A 246 -14.10 -4.98 -14.55
N SER A 247 -15.01 -4.41 -15.35
CA SER A 247 -14.92 -3.02 -15.78
C SER A 247 -15.13 -2.00 -14.67
N VAL A 248 -16.00 -2.28 -13.70
CA VAL A 248 -16.24 -1.35 -12.59
C VAL A 248 -14.98 -1.16 -11.72
N PRO A 249 -14.32 -2.21 -11.20
CA PRO A 249 -13.07 -2.06 -10.46
C PRO A 249 -11.93 -1.46 -11.30
N ILE A 250 -11.78 -1.93 -12.55
CA ILE A 250 -10.61 -1.64 -13.39
C ILE A 250 -10.68 -0.27 -14.06
N LEU A 251 -11.85 0.15 -14.54
CA LEU A 251 -12.05 1.39 -15.31
C LEU A 251 -12.78 2.50 -14.56
N VAL A 252 -13.44 2.21 -13.45
CA VAL A 252 -14.15 3.23 -12.67
C VAL A 252 -13.48 3.42 -11.31
N ALA A 253 -13.42 2.36 -10.50
CA ALA A 253 -12.93 2.46 -9.14
C ALA A 253 -11.45 2.81 -9.09
N ALA A 254 -10.61 2.11 -9.85
CA ALA A 254 -9.18 2.37 -9.84
C ALA A 254 -8.79 3.73 -10.47
N PRO A 255 -9.33 4.20 -11.61
CA PRO A 255 -9.07 5.56 -12.09
C PRO A 255 -9.56 6.64 -11.12
N LEU A 256 -10.72 6.47 -10.47
CA LEU A 256 -11.18 7.40 -9.43
C LEU A 256 -10.26 7.38 -8.21
N PHE A 257 -9.83 6.21 -7.76
CA PHE A 257 -8.82 6.08 -6.69
C PHE A 257 -7.50 6.73 -7.10
N ASN A 258 -7.11 6.62 -8.37
CA ASN A 258 -5.89 7.22 -8.89
C ASN A 258 -5.98 8.74 -8.85
N VAL A 259 -7.09 9.32 -9.31
CA VAL A 259 -7.34 10.76 -9.24
C VAL A 259 -7.41 11.23 -7.79
N ALA A 260 -8.14 10.52 -6.92
CA ALA A 260 -8.24 10.84 -5.50
C ALA A 260 -6.87 10.76 -4.80
N SER A 261 -6.08 9.74 -5.09
CA SER A 261 -4.72 9.56 -4.58
C SER A 261 -3.82 10.70 -5.04
N ILE A 262 -3.82 11.07 -6.32
CA ILE A 262 -3.07 12.24 -6.81
C ILE A 262 -3.55 13.51 -6.12
N ALA A 263 -4.86 13.74 -6.00
CA ALA A 263 -5.43 14.92 -5.37
C ALA A 263 -5.11 15.01 -3.88
N MET A 264 -5.02 13.88 -3.18
CA MET A 264 -4.62 13.81 -1.77
C MET A 264 -3.12 14.01 -1.58
N HIS A 265 -2.29 13.42 -2.45
CA HIS A 265 -0.83 13.47 -2.30
C HIS A 265 -0.23 14.75 -2.85
N ALA A 266 -0.78 15.35 -3.91
CA ALA A 266 -0.21 16.55 -4.53
C ALA A 266 -0.07 17.73 -3.54
N PRO A 267 -1.07 18.07 -2.69
CA PRO A 267 -0.90 19.09 -1.66
C PRO A 267 0.22 18.76 -0.67
N TYR A 268 0.35 17.50 -0.26
CA TYR A 268 1.46 17.06 0.60
C TYR A 268 2.82 17.25 -0.09
N VAL A 269 2.96 16.81 -1.34
CA VAL A 269 4.21 16.99 -2.11
C VAL A 269 4.53 18.47 -2.30
N MET A 270 3.54 19.28 -2.66
CA MET A 270 3.71 20.74 -2.81
C MET A 270 4.12 21.41 -1.49
N ALA A 271 3.54 20.98 -0.36
CA ALA A 271 3.92 21.48 0.96
C ALA A 271 5.38 21.12 1.29
N ARG A 272 5.79 19.84 1.08
CA ARG A 272 7.17 19.39 1.31
C ARG A 272 8.17 20.16 0.43
N VAL A 273 7.86 20.34 -0.85
CA VAL A 273 8.71 21.14 -1.76
C VAL A 273 8.81 22.58 -1.27
N ARG A 274 7.69 23.20 -0.88
CA ARG A 274 7.69 24.58 -0.36
C ARG A 274 8.53 24.71 0.90
N GLU A 275 8.32 23.82 1.89
CA GLU A 275 9.08 23.78 3.13
C GLU A 275 10.59 23.69 2.84
N GLN A 276 11.00 22.86 1.88
CA GLN A 276 12.42 22.65 1.54
C GLN A 276 13.05 23.75 0.67
N LEU A 277 12.22 24.60 0.05
CA LEU A 277 12.66 25.73 -0.77
C LEU A 277 12.58 27.08 -0.04
N GLN A 278 11.98 27.12 1.15
CA GLN A 278 12.05 28.30 1.99
C GLN A 278 13.52 28.57 2.35
N PRO A 279 13.97 29.84 2.36
CA PRO A 279 15.27 30.18 2.90
C PRO A 279 15.32 29.60 4.32
N ALA A 280 16.35 28.80 4.62
CA ALA A 280 16.66 28.57 6.02
C ALA A 280 16.88 29.95 6.63
N ASP A 281 16.15 30.29 7.69
CA ASP A 281 16.45 31.50 8.45
C ASP A 281 17.95 31.45 8.79
N LEU A 282 18.72 32.31 8.11
CA LEU A 282 20.17 32.46 8.27
C LEU A 282 20.46 33.29 9.51
#